data_AF-A0A969EYF4-F1
#
_entry.id   AF-A0A969EYF4-F1
#
_cell.length_a   1.000
_cell.length_b   1.000
_cell.length_c   1.000
_cell.angle_alpha   90.00
_cell.angle_beta   90.00
_cell.angle_gamma   90.00
#
_symmetry.space_group_name_H-M   'P 1'
#
loop_
_entity.id
_entity.type
_entity.pdbx_description
1 polymer ?
#
loop_
_entity_poly.entity_id
_entity_poly.type
_entity_poly.pdbx_seq_one_letter_code
_entity_poly.pdbx_strand_id
1 'polypeptide(L)' 'MSPDTVPDPAPASARMPALDVSTHVFSDDPELRAVTINGRRFVVDDVVAPDVRLVEITETGIVVDYRGARIAVDVLQDWR' A
#
# COMPACT_ATOMS: atom_id res chain seq x y z
N MET A 1 5.02 -35.27 -33.78
CA MET A 1 5.46 -33.88 -33.63
C MET A 1 4.57 -33.21 -32.60
N SER A 2 5.10 -32.94 -31.41
CA SER A 2 4.62 -31.97 -30.42
C SER A 2 5.79 -31.78 -29.44
N PRO A 3 5.96 -30.62 -28.76
CA PRO A 3 5.01 -29.50 -28.63
C PRO A 3 5.63 -28.11 -28.89
N ASP A 4 4.88 -27.21 -29.51
CA ASP A 4 5.10 -25.77 -29.34
C ASP A 4 4.45 -25.35 -28.01
N THR A 5 5.19 -25.49 -26.92
CA THR A 5 4.89 -24.77 -25.68
C THR A 5 5.30 -23.32 -25.91
N VAL A 6 4.33 -22.47 -26.23
CA VAL A 6 4.51 -21.02 -26.10
C VAL A 6 4.84 -20.76 -24.62
N PRO A 7 6.01 -20.20 -24.28
CA PRO A 7 6.29 -19.83 -22.91
C PRO A 7 5.29 -18.75 -22.49
N ASP A 8 4.61 -19.00 -21.38
CA ASP A 8 3.77 -18.02 -20.69
C ASP A 8 4.60 -16.72 -20.52
N PRO A 9 4.12 -15.53 -20.91
CA PRO A 9 4.84 -14.30 -20.64
C PRO A 9 5.10 -14.26 -19.12
N ALA A 10 6.38 -14.19 -18.74
CA ALA A 10 6.79 -14.11 -17.34
C ALA A 10 5.87 -13.11 -16.59
N PRO A 11 5.39 -13.45 -15.38
CA PRO A 11 4.48 -12.59 -14.66
C PRO A 11 5.10 -11.20 -14.60
N ALA A 12 4.44 -10.22 -15.22
CA ALA A 12 4.89 -8.84 -15.21
C ALA A 12 5.26 -8.50 -13.77
N SER A 13 6.54 -8.17 -13.54
CA SER A 13 7.06 -7.89 -12.19
C SER A 13 6.11 -6.91 -11.51
N ALA A 14 5.26 -7.40 -10.61
CA ALA A 14 4.24 -6.53 -10.04
C ALA A 14 4.99 -5.46 -9.25
N ARG A 15 4.91 -4.23 -9.74
CA ARG A 15 5.44 -3.06 -9.04
C ARG A 15 4.44 -2.71 -7.94
N MET A 16 4.94 -2.17 -6.83
CA MET A 16 4.07 -1.63 -5.80
C MET A 16 3.09 -0.63 -6.45
N PRO A 17 1.78 -0.79 -6.23
CA PRO A 17 0.79 0.12 -6.78
C PRO A 17 0.99 1.53 -6.23
N ALA A 18 0.67 2.55 -7.04
CA ALA A 18 0.66 3.93 -6.58
C ALA A 18 -0.37 4.08 -5.46
N LEU A 19 0.04 4.69 -4.36
CA LEU A 19 -0.83 4.98 -3.22
C LEU A 19 -1.05 6.49 -3.20
N ASP A 20 -2.19 6.95 -3.71
CA ASP A 20 -2.60 8.35 -3.62
C ASP A 20 -3.29 8.59 -2.28
N VAL A 21 -2.64 9.33 -1.39
CA VAL A 21 -3.16 9.61 -0.05
C VAL A 21 -3.83 10.98 -0.04
N SER A 22 -5.16 10.97 0.08
CA SER A 22 -5.96 12.20 0.06
C SER A 22 -6.37 12.68 1.45
N THR A 23 -6.28 11.83 2.46
CA THR A 23 -6.64 12.16 3.84
C THR A 23 -5.81 11.32 4.79
N HIS A 24 -5.28 11.95 5.83
CA HIS A 24 -4.48 11.31 6.87
C HIS A 24 -4.99 11.80 8.22
N VAL A 25 -5.43 10.86 9.06
CA VAL A 25 -5.94 11.12 10.41
C VAL A 25 -5.07 10.35 11.38
N PHE A 26 -4.29 11.09 12.15
CA PHE A 26 -3.48 10.57 13.25
C PHE A 26 -4.14 10.86 14.60
N SER A 27 -3.95 9.94 15.55
CA SER A 27 -4.36 10.06 16.94
C SER A 27 -3.43 9.23 17.82
N ASP A 28 -3.23 9.62 19.08
CA ASP A 28 -2.53 8.77 20.06
C ASP A 28 -3.22 7.41 20.24
N ASP A 29 -4.54 7.35 20.07
CA ASP A 29 -5.30 6.11 20.05
C ASP A 29 -5.21 5.44 18.65
N PRO A 30 -4.56 4.26 18.53
CA PRO A 30 -4.37 3.59 17.25
C PRO A 30 -5.69 3.18 16.57
N GLU A 31 -6.77 2.96 17.33
CA GLU A 31 -8.07 2.57 16.77
C GLU A 31 -8.77 3.73 16.05
N LEU A 32 -8.39 4.97 16.38
CA LEU A 32 -8.94 6.19 15.78
C LEU A 32 -8.16 6.66 14.54
N ARG A 33 -7.02 6.03 14.24
CA ARG A 33 -6.20 6.37 13.08
C ARG A 33 -6.84 5.88 11.80
N ALA A 34 -6.80 6.69 10.76
CA ALA A 34 -7.29 6.30 9.45
C ALA A 34 -6.61 7.07 8.32
N VAL A 35 -6.60 6.46 7.14
CA VAL A 35 -6.07 7.07 5.93
C VAL A 35 -7.05 6.82 4.78
N THR A 36 -7.18 7.78 3.89
CA THR A 36 -7.87 7.56 2.61
C THR A 36 -6.82 7.38 1.53
N ILE A 37 -6.78 6.19 0.93
CA ILE A 37 -5.86 5.81 -0.14
C ILE A 37 -6.69 5.49 -1.38
N ASN A 38 -6.36 6.08 -2.52
CA ASN A 38 -7.06 5.86 -3.79
C ASN A 38 -8.60 6.00 -3.64
N GLY A 39 -9.04 7.01 -2.87
CA GLY A 39 -10.45 7.30 -2.61
C GLY A 39 -11.18 6.36 -1.63
N ARG A 40 -10.47 5.44 -0.98
CA ARG A 40 -11.04 4.48 0.00
C ARG A 40 -10.39 4.65 1.36
N ARG A 41 -11.20 4.60 2.42
CA ARG A 41 -10.72 4.70 3.81
C ARG A 41 -10.20 3.35 4.31
N PHE A 42 -9.06 3.35 4.97
CA PHE A 42 -8.38 2.20 5.55
C PHE A 42 -7.91 2.49 6.98
N VAL A 43 -7.77 1.42 7.75
CA VAL A 43 -7.17 1.42 9.10
C VAL A 43 -6.01 0.41 9.14
N VAL A 44 -5.28 0.38 10.25
CA VAL A 44 -4.18 -0.58 10.46
C VAL A 44 -4.68 -2.01 10.24
N ASP A 45 -3.80 -2.86 9.70
CA ASP A 45 -4.00 -4.24 9.27
C ASP A 45 -4.87 -4.45 8.02
N ASP A 46 -5.47 -3.40 7.45
CA ASP A 46 -6.20 -3.51 6.18
C ASP A 46 -5.26 -3.81 5.00
N VAL A 47 -5.80 -4.53 4.01
CA VAL A 47 -5.15 -4.75 2.71
C VAL A 47 -5.57 -3.63 1.76
N VAL A 48 -4.65 -2.73 1.44
CA VAL A 48 -4.92 -1.54 0.63
C VAL A 48 -4.84 -1.82 -0.87
N ALA A 49 -4.03 -2.81 -1.26
CA ALA A 49 -3.86 -3.30 -2.62
C ALA A 49 -3.29 -4.75 -2.60
N PRO A 50 -3.22 -5.47 -3.74
CA PRO A 50 -2.62 -6.80 -3.79
C PRO A 50 -1.20 -6.80 -3.21
N ASP A 51 -0.94 -7.73 -2.29
CA ASP A 51 0.32 -7.85 -1.54
C ASP A 51 0.71 -6.63 -0.68
N VAL A 52 -0.15 -5.61 -0.53
CA VAL A 52 0.13 -4.40 0.27
C VAL A 52 -0.80 -4.33 1.48
N ARG A 53 -0.23 -4.43 2.68
CA ARG A 53 -0.94 -4.27 3.96
C ARG A 53 -0.55 -2.96 4.62
N LEU A 54 -1.52 -2.22 5.16
CA LEU A 54 -1.27 -1.08 6.03
C LEU A 54 -0.84 -1.58 7.42
N VAL A 55 0.39 -1.31 7.81
CA VAL A 55 0.97 -1.78 9.07
C VAL A 55 0.89 -0.72 10.16
N GLU A 56 1.03 0.55 9.77
CA GLU A 56 1.00 1.65 10.72
C GLU A 56 0.55 2.94 10.05
N ILE A 57 -0.15 3.78 10.81
CA ILE A 57 -0.39 5.17 10.47
C ILE A 57 0.41 5.99 11.47
N THR A 58 1.46 6.65 11.00
CA THR A 58 2.36 7.48 11.81
C THR A 58 1.88 8.93 11.80
N GLU A 59 2.50 9.80 12.60
CA GLU A 59 2.16 11.23 12.63
C GLU A 59 2.29 11.93 11.28
N THR A 60 3.23 11.49 10.44
CA THR A 60 3.55 12.15 9.17
C THR A 60 3.21 11.31 7.94
N GLY A 61 2.72 10.09 8.11
CA GLY A 61 2.67 9.13 7.01
C GLY A 61 2.02 7.80 7.34
N ILE A 62 2.36 6.82 6.52
CA ILE A 62 1.97 5.43 6.68
C ILE A 62 3.16 4.50 6.53
N VAL A 63 3.08 3.33 7.15
CA VAL A 63 3.98 2.21 6.90
C VAL A 63 3.17 1.08 6.31
N VAL A 64 3.62 0.54 5.18
CA VAL A 64 2.99 -0.62 4.54
C VAL A 64 3.95 -1.79 4.49
N ASP A 65 3.41 -3.00 4.56
CA ASP A 65 4.12 -4.21 4.18
C ASP A 65 3.81 -4.51 2.71
N TYR A 66 4.86 -4.63 1.90
CA TYR A 66 4.77 -5.12 0.54
C TYR A 66 5.66 -6.35 0.40
N ARG A 67 5.04 -7.53 0.29
CA ARG A 67 5.74 -8.82 0.14
C ARG A 67 6.79 -9.08 1.24
N GLY A 68 6.49 -8.71 2.48
CA GLY A 68 7.37 -8.87 3.63
C GLY A 68 8.40 -7.75 3.82
N ALA A 69 8.40 -6.72 2.97
CA ALA A 69 9.22 -5.52 3.14
C ALA A 69 8.38 -4.38 3.70
N ARG A 70 8.83 -3.76 4.81
CA ARG A 70 8.21 -2.56 5.37
C ARG A 70 8.70 -1.31 4.65
N ILE A 71 7.76 -0.52 4.15
CA ILE A 71 8.02 0.70 3.39
C ILE A 71 7.30 1.85 4.09
N ALA A 72 8.06 2.87 4.50
CA ALA A 72 7.50 4.11 5.03
C ALA A 72 7.19 5.07 3.87
N VAL A 73 5.99 5.64 3.87
CA VAL A 73 5.52 6.63 2.91
C VAL A 73 5.15 7.88 3.69
N ASP A 74 5.89 8.96 3.47
CA ASP A 74 5.55 10.28 4.01
C ASP A 74 4.45 10.88 3.14
N VAL A 75 3.30 11.18 3.72
CA VAL A 75 2.12 11.66 2.99
C VAL A 75 1.98 13.18 3.07
N LEU A 76 2.71 13.82 3.97
CA LEU A 76 2.70 15.26 4.14
C LEU A 76 3.64 15.98 3.17
N GLN A 77 4.68 15.29 2.66
CA GLN A 77 5.58 15.86 1.64
C GLN A 77 4.91 16.00 0.27
N ASP A 78 3.96 15.12 -0.07
CA ASP A 78 3.26 15.14 -1.37
C ASP A 78 2.18 16.22 -1.47
N TRP A 79 1.78 16.87 -0.37
CA TRP A 79 0.71 17.90 -0.35
C TRP A 79 1.22 19.34 -0.59
N ARG A 80 2.29 19.51 -1.37
CA ARG A 80 2.89 20.82 -1.66
C ARG A 80 2.59 21.35 -3.07
#